data_AF-A0A929DYR4-F1
#
_entry.id   AF-A0A929DYR4-F1
#
_cell.length_a   1.000
_cell.length_b   1.000
_cell.length_c   1.000
_cell.angle_alpha   90.00
_cell.angle_beta   90.00
_cell.angle_gamma   90.00
#
_symmetry.space_group_name_H-M   'P 1'
#
loop_
_entity.id
_entity.type
_entity.pdbx_description
1 polymer ?
#
loop_
_entity_poly.entity_id
_entity_poly.type
_entity_poly.pdbx_seq_one_letter_code
_entity_poly.pdbx_strand_id
1 'polypeptide(L)'
;MKIGLRIISVLVFLLLTFHSALAQVSVTNERWEREPGFSHPVITEPYTPKPFKPRQYVLYRTIDHIIVDGKMDESSWENAEWTDNHVHIVFEGYKNPGLNTRTKMVWDDENIYFAGFLEEPNIYAHFIKNDTFICYESDFEIFIDVDGDARDYVEIEYNAIGTFWDVTYAKELDKGALPKSFSWITNSEPWDMKGMLLAVRADGTVNYPLDKDEGWYYECSIPWSSLQELSLSGDKLNQNGASMRVNFSRVQYNIKEDWPIVDWSPVKAVDWLWSPLLTYRAHVIETFGRVIMSERTVVQTKDWELENAFQFIDPPEAQKKPKIGSMKKIKGGSYAIGPDDEDPSGASPQGEVTIEDFYIDCYEVTVGEYAKFLNAGGHDKYYWEDMASPDWCG
;
A
#
# COMPACT_ATOMS: atom_id res chain seq x y z
N MET A 1 20.94 28.17 73.39
CA MET A 1 20.22 26.99 73.94
C MET A 1 19.22 26.55 72.86
N LYS A 2 19.13 25.29 72.37
CA LYS A 2 18.77 24.02 73.07
C LYS A 2 17.46 24.24 73.86
N ILE A 3 16.31 23.57 73.65
CA ILE A 3 15.90 22.26 73.10
C ILE A 3 14.49 22.45 72.44
N GLY A 4 13.90 21.63 71.55
CA GLY A 4 14.32 20.41 70.83
C GLY A 4 13.26 19.27 70.88
N LEU A 5 12.91 18.66 69.73
CA LEU A 5 12.02 17.47 69.55
C LEU A 5 10.51 17.75 69.87
N ARG A 6 9.45 17.05 69.40
CA ARG A 6 9.15 15.94 68.42
C ARG A 6 7.58 15.93 68.23
N ILE A 7 6.87 15.24 67.32
CA ILE A 7 7.07 14.39 66.11
C ILE A 7 5.69 14.13 65.42
N ILE A 8 5.63 13.80 64.11
CA ILE A 8 4.47 13.16 63.38
C ILE A 8 3.20 14.05 63.22
N SER A 9 2.45 14.12 62.09
CA SER A 9 2.52 13.41 60.77
C SER A 9 1.87 14.21 59.61
N VAL A 10 2.32 13.92 58.37
CA VAL A 10 1.55 13.84 57.09
C VAL A 10 0.57 14.98 56.69
N LEU A 11 0.91 15.78 55.64
CA LEU A 11 0.25 15.83 54.29
C LEU A 11 0.80 16.97 53.37
N VAL A 12 0.59 16.81 52.05
CA VAL A 12 0.61 17.82 50.94
C VAL A 12 1.95 18.43 50.44
N PHE A 13 2.42 17.85 49.32
CA PHE A 13 2.90 18.47 48.05
C PHE A 13 4.22 19.28 47.88
N LEU A 14 4.79 19.02 46.69
CA LEU A 14 5.56 19.86 45.74
C LEU A 14 7.11 20.02 45.85
N LEU A 15 7.70 19.60 44.72
CA LEU A 15 8.85 20.15 43.97
C LEU A 15 10.30 19.84 44.39
N LEU A 16 11.06 19.43 43.35
CA LEU A 16 12.51 19.60 43.14
C LEU A 16 13.43 18.82 44.11
N THR A 17 14.15 17.75 43.71
CA THR A 17 14.90 17.59 42.45
C THR A 17 15.42 16.14 42.22
N PHE A 18 16.04 15.93 41.05
CA PHE A 18 17.00 14.86 40.67
C PHE A 18 16.53 13.42 40.34
N HIS A 19 16.52 13.18 39.03
CA HIS A 19 16.96 11.95 38.32
C HIS A 19 16.20 10.63 38.53
N SER A 20 15.27 10.37 37.60
CA SER A 20 15.27 9.11 36.83
C SER A 20 15.26 9.46 35.33
N ALA A 21 15.87 8.63 34.49
CA ALA A 21 15.88 8.86 33.05
C ALA A 21 14.52 8.48 32.45
N LEU A 22 13.82 9.45 31.88
CA LEU A 22 12.91 9.23 30.75
C LEU A 22 13.53 9.97 29.57
N ALA A 23 13.57 9.31 28.41
CA ALA A 23 14.37 9.76 27.29
C ALA A 23 13.94 11.15 26.80
N GLN A 24 14.90 11.93 26.32
CA GLN A 24 14.62 12.72 25.13
C GLN A 24 14.26 11.69 24.05
N VAL A 25 12.97 11.56 23.73
CA VAL A 25 12.54 10.79 22.56
C VAL A 25 13.24 11.43 21.38
N SER A 26 14.21 10.72 20.82
CA SER A 26 14.97 11.20 19.68
C SER A 26 14.01 11.36 18.50
N VAL A 27 14.20 12.43 17.72
CA VAL A 27 13.56 12.55 16.39
C VAL A 27 14.36 11.67 15.41
N THR A 28 14.40 10.39 15.75
CA THR A 28 14.80 9.28 14.90
C THR A 28 13.50 8.58 14.55
N ASN A 29 13.12 8.59 13.26
CA ASN A 29 12.11 7.70 12.75
C ASN A 29 12.69 6.28 12.78
N GLU A 30 12.74 5.67 13.97
CA GLU A 30 12.90 4.23 14.09
C GLU A 30 11.77 3.62 13.28
N ARG A 31 12.14 3.04 12.14
CA ARG A 31 11.22 2.32 11.24
C ARG A 31 10.90 0.97 11.90
N TRP A 32 10.18 1.05 13.03
CA TRP A 32 9.74 -0.07 13.86
C TRP A 32 9.12 -1.14 12.96
N GLU A 33 9.66 -2.36 13.06
CA GLU A 33 9.57 -3.52 12.15
C GLU A 33 10.83 -3.84 11.34
N ARG A 34 11.93 -3.09 11.45
CA ARG A 34 13.27 -3.65 11.12
C ARG A 34 13.51 -4.96 11.89
N GLU A 35 14.01 -5.98 11.19
CA GLU A 35 14.38 -7.26 11.84
C GLU A 35 15.50 -7.04 12.89
N PRO A 36 15.48 -7.75 14.05
CA PRO A 36 16.45 -7.52 15.12
C PRO A 36 17.91 -7.70 14.67
N GLY A 37 18.69 -6.61 14.73
CA GLY A 37 20.07 -6.58 14.27
C GLY A 37 20.24 -6.22 12.79
N PHE A 38 19.20 -5.73 12.10
CA PHE A 38 19.34 -5.12 10.78
C PHE A 38 20.41 -4.01 10.77
N SER A 39 21.23 -4.02 9.73
CA SER A 39 22.16 -2.95 9.39
C SER A 39 22.16 -2.79 7.87
N HIS A 40 22.15 -1.55 7.36
CA HIS A 40 22.19 -1.30 5.93
C HIS A 40 23.38 -2.00 5.25
N PRO A 41 23.20 -2.59 4.07
CA PRO A 41 24.26 -3.32 3.39
C PRO A 41 25.40 -2.37 3.00
N VAL A 42 26.62 -2.68 3.43
CA VAL A 42 27.81 -1.92 3.04
C VAL A 42 28.04 -2.12 1.54
N ILE A 43 27.89 -1.04 0.75
CA ILE A 43 28.14 -1.09 -0.71
C ILE A 43 29.62 -1.39 -0.96
N THR A 44 29.92 -2.64 -1.28
CA THR A 44 31.27 -3.11 -1.67
C THR A 44 31.48 -3.22 -3.17
N GLU A 45 30.40 -3.33 -3.95
CA GLU A 45 30.40 -3.53 -5.40
C GLU A 45 29.48 -2.51 -6.12
N PRO A 46 29.60 -2.32 -7.44
CA PRO A 46 28.65 -1.52 -8.20
C PRO A 46 27.21 -2.06 -8.08
N TYR A 47 26.24 -1.16 -7.89
CA TYR A 47 24.83 -1.53 -7.90
C TYR A 47 24.44 -2.18 -9.23
N THR A 48 23.69 -3.28 -9.14
CA THR A 48 23.02 -3.93 -10.25
C THR A 48 21.53 -3.98 -9.91
N PRO A 49 20.63 -3.45 -10.75
CA PRO A 49 19.19 -3.47 -10.46
C PRO A 49 18.69 -4.89 -10.21
N LYS A 50 18.10 -5.12 -9.02
CA LYS A 50 17.30 -6.32 -8.75
C LYS A 50 16.01 -6.22 -9.57
N PRO A 51 15.69 -7.18 -10.45
CA PRO A 51 14.40 -7.16 -11.12
C PRO A 51 13.30 -7.50 -10.12
N PHE A 52 12.31 -6.62 -9.97
CA PHE A 52 11.11 -6.91 -9.19
C PHE A 52 10.07 -7.60 -10.08
N LYS A 53 9.48 -8.69 -9.57
CA LYS A 53 8.26 -9.29 -10.13
C LYS A 53 7.15 -9.15 -9.08
N PRO A 54 6.08 -8.39 -9.35
CA PRO A 54 4.86 -8.40 -8.53
C PRO A 54 4.29 -9.81 -8.36
N ARG A 55 3.56 -10.06 -7.27
CA ARG A 55 2.86 -11.35 -7.12
C ARG A 55 1.85 -11.57 -8.25
N GLN A 56 1.52 -12.83 -8.53
CA GLN A 56 0.67 -13.21 -9.65
C GLN A 56 -0.41 -14.20 -9.18
N TYR A 57 -1.61 -14.11 -9.75
CA TYR A 57 -2.70 -15.06 -9.51
C TYR A 57 -3.50 -15.28 -10.80
N VAL A 58 -3.93 -16.52 -11.07
CA VAL A 58 -4.81 -16.85 -12.21
C VAL A 58 -6.24 -16.97 -11.73
N LEU A 59 -7.12 -16.10 -12.23
CA LEU A 59 -8.55 -16.10 -11.96
C LEU A 59 -9.23 -17.21 -12.76
N TYR A 60 -9.74 -18.21 -12.06
CA TYR A 60 -10.50 -19.32 -12.64
C TYR A 60 -12.00 -19.05 -12.56
N ARG A 61 -12.75 -19.61 -13.51
CA ARG A 61 -14.22 -19.50 -13.58
C ARG A 61 -14.88 -20.19 -12.39
N THR A 62 -15.98 -19.62 -11.90
CA THR A 62 -16.85 -20.27 -10.91
C THR A 62 -17.50 -21.56 -11.47
N ILE A 63 -17.99 -22.41 -10.57
CA ILE A 63 -18.84 -23.59 -10.89
C ILE A 63 -20.25 -23.51 -10.32
N ASP A 64 -20.46 -22.59 -9.38
CA ASP A 64 -21.70 -22.28 -8.68
C ASP A 64 -21.83 -20.76 -8.51
N HIS A 65 -23.03 -20.30 -8.14
CA HIS A 65 -23.33 -18.87 -7.96
C HIS A 65 -22.85 -18.40 -6.59
N ILE A 66 -21.93 -17.44 -6.56
CA ILE A 66 -21.43 -16.81 -5.33
C ILE A 66 -22.53 -15.96 -4.68
N ILE A 67 -22.83 -16.22 -3.41
CA ILE A 67 -23.76 -15.43 -2.59
C ILE A 67 -22.91 -14.62 -1.61
N VAL A 68 -22.67 -13.34 -1.93
CA VAL A 68 -21.89 -12.42 -1.10
C VAL A 68 -22.56 -12.23 0.28
N ASP A 69 -22.20 -13.07 1.25
CA ASP A 69 -22.71 -13.02 2.63
C ASP A 69 -21.62 -13.17 3.73
N GLY A 70 -20.36 -13.40 3.35
CA GLY A 70 -19.20 -13.38 4.23
C GLY A 70 -18.86 -14.74 4.84
N LYS A 71 -19.34 -15.84 4.25
CA LYS A 71 -19.05 -17.20 4.74
C LYS A 71 -18.07 -17.98 3.88
N MET A 72 -17.97 -17.67 2.58
CA MET A 72 -17.16 -18.43 1.63
C MET A 72 -17.49 -19.94 1.61
N ASP A 73 -18.77 -20.32 1.71
CA ASP A 73 -19.22 -21.73 1.83
C ASP A 73 -19.59 -22.40 0.48
N GLU A 74 -19.42 -21.69 -0.63
CA GLU A 74 -19.57 -22.18 -2.00
C GLU A 74 -18.44 -23.11 -2.46
N SER A 75 -18.78 -24.03 -3.36
CA SER A 75 -17.80 -24.98 -3.94
C SER A 75 -16.73 -24.27 -4.75
N SER A 76 -17.05 -23.11 -5.36
CA SER A 76 -16.04 -22.27 -6.03
C SER A 76 -15.00 -21.74 -5.05
N TRP A 77 -15.40 -21.33 -3.84
CA TRP A 77 -14.47 -20.86 -2.82
C TRP A 77 -13.71 -22.00 -2.15
N GLU A 78 -14.30 -23.18 -1.96
CA GLU A 78 -13.55 -24.35 -1.47
C GLU A 78 -12.36 -24.69 -2.39
N ASN A 79 -12.55 -24.61 -3.71
CA ASN A 79 -11.58 -25.05 -4.71
C ASN A 79 -10.63 -23.95 -5.21
N ALA A 80 -11.00 -22.67 -5.12
CA ALA A 80 -10.10 -21.55 -5.43
C ALA A 80 -8.86 -21.56 -4.49
N GLU A 81 -7.69 -21.23 -5.02
CA GLU A 81 -6.47 -21.15 -4.21
C GLU A 81 -6.44 -19.87 -3.36
N TRP A 82 -5.68 -19.92 -2.27
CA TRP A 82 -5.34 -18.71 -1.52
C TRP A 82 -4.15 -18.01 -2.15
N THR A 83 -4.13 -16.67 -2.08
CA THR A 83 -2.89 -15.91 -2.22
C THR A 83 -1.87 -16.31 -1.16
N ASP A 84 -0.59 -16.05 -1.43
CA ASP A 84 0.43 -15.98 -0.38
C ASP A 84 0.01 -14.97 0.70
N ASN A 85 0.38 -15.25 1.96
CA ASN A 85 0.20 -14.32 3.09
C ASN A 85 0.70 -12.91 2.72
N HIS A 86 -0.04 -11.90 3.17
CA HIS A 86 0.41 -10.51 3.13
C HIS A 86 1.76 -10.35 3.85
N VAL A 87 2.54 -9.39 3.37
CA VAL A 87 3.89 -9.06 3.85
C VAL A 87 3.97 -7.56 4.16
N HIS A 88 4.96 -7.14 4.94
CA HIS A 88 5.19 -5.70 5.17
C HIS A 88 5.40 -4.97 3.82
N ILE A 89 4.75 -3.81 3.68
CA ILE A 89 4.74 -2.98 2.46
C ILE A 89 6.13 -2.79 1.81
N VAL A 90 7.16 -2.62 2.64
CA VAL A 90 8.58 -2.72 2.24
C VAL A 90 9.12 -4.09 2.65
N PHE A 91 9.15 -5.06 1.73
CA PHE A 91 9.39 -6.47 2.06
C PHE A 91 10.82 -6.81 2.55
N GLU A 92 11.86 -6.29 1.91
CA GLU A 92 13.24 -6.67 2.25
C GLU A 92 13.70 -5.97 3.55
N GLY A 93 14.26 -6.73 4.50
CA GLY A 93 14.83 -6.14 5.74
C GLY A 93 13.81 -5.60 6.75
N TYR A 94 12.54 -5.96 6.61
CA TYR A 94 11.50 -5.80 7.63
C TYR A 94 10.94 -7.15 8.07
N LYS A 95 10.35 -7.16 9.26
CA LYS A 95 9.68 -8.30 9.86
C LYS A 95 8.36 -8.57 9.12
N ASN A 96 8.06 -9.84 8.87
CA ASN A 96 6.76 -10.22 8.33
C ASN A 96 5.62 -10.00 9.36
N PRO A 97 4.37 -9.79 8.88
CA PRO A 97 3.18 -9.62 9.71
C PRO A 97 3.03 -10.68 10.80
N GLY A 98 2.53 -10.26 11.96
CA GLY A 98 2.26 -11.16 13.09
C GLY A 98 0.97 -11.95 12.97
N LEU A 99 0.11 -11.59 12.01
CA LEU A 99 -1.23 -12.13 11.79
C LEU A 99 -1.40 -12.49 10.31
N ASN A 100 -2.07 -13.60 10.02
CA ASN A 100 -2.27 -14.07 8.65
C ASN A 100 -3.39 -13.28 7.94
N THR A 101 -3.11 -12.74 6.76
CA THR A 101 -4.11 -12.17 5.85
C THR A 101 -3.91 -12.71 4.45
N ARG A 102 -4.98 -13.26 3.86
CA ARG A 102 -5.02 -13.86 2.51
C ARG A 102 -6.37 -13.67 1.84
N THR A 103 -6.36 -13.80 0.51
CA THR A 103 -7.48 -13.58 -0.40
C THR A 103 -7.59 -14.74 -1.39
N LYS A 104 -8.80 -15.00 -1.87
CA LYS A 104 -9.14 -15.83 -3.03
C LYS A 104 -9.79 -14.95 -4.08
N MET A 105 -9.63 -15.34 -5.35
CA MET A 105 -10.25 -14.66 -6.48
C MET A 105 -10.82 -15.66 -7.49
N VAL A 106 -12.03 -15.37 -7.99
CA VAL A 106 -12.74 -16.12 -9.04
C VAL A 106 -13.53 -15.14 -9.92
N TRP A 107 -14.08 -15.61 -11.04
CA TRP A 107 -14.91 -14.76 -11.92
C TRP A 107 -15.99 -15.55 -12.66
N ASP A 108 -17.02 -14.85 -13.14
CA ASP A 108 -17.99 -15.36 -14.11
C ASP A 108 -18.26 -14.34 -15.24
N ASP A 109 -19.29 -14.58 -16.04
CA ASP A 109 -19.64 -13.71 -17.16
C ASP A 109 -20.12 -12.30 -16.73
N GLU A 110 -20.61 -12.14 -15.50
CA GLU A 110 -21.20 -10.91 -14.97
C GLU A 110 -20.29 -10.17 -13.98
N ASN A 111 -19.53 -10.87 -13.13
CA ASN A 111 -18.71 -10.27 -12.06
C ASN A 111 -17.29 -10.87 -11.93
N ILE A 112 -16.39 -10.06 -11.35
CA ILE A 112 -15.19 -10.51 -10.64
C ILE A 112 -15.51 -10.61 -9.14
N TYR A 113 -14.96 -11.62 -8.47
CA TYR A 113 -15.19 -11.85 -7.04
C TYR A 113 -13.87 -11.92 -6.27
N PHE A 114 -13.88 -11.29 -5.09
CA PHE A 114 -12.81 -11.31 -4.10
C PHE A 114 -13.37 -11.81 -2.78
N ALA A 115 -12.67 -12.71 -2.11
CA ALA A 115 -13.04 -13.14 -0.76
C ALA A 115 -11.80 -13.36 0.08
N GLY A 116 -11.84 -13.11 1.38
CA GLY A 116 -10.63 -13.17 2.19
C GLY A 116 -10.86 -13.49 3.66
N PHE A 117 -9.75 -13.79 4.33
CA PHE A 117 -9.69 -14.00 5.77
C PHE A 117 -8.54 -13.18 6.37
N LEU A 118 -8.86 -12.42 7.40
CA LEU A 118 -7.93 -11.67 8.23
C LEU A 118 -7.94 -12.27 9.63
N GLU A 119 -6.86 -12.93 10.03
CA GLU A 119 -6.63 -13.30 11.42
C GLU A 119 -6.54 -12.02 12.25
N GLU A 120 -7.43 -11.87 13.23
CA GLU A 120 -7.42 -10.72 14.13
C GLU A 120 -7.92 -11.20 15.51
N PRO A 121 -7.03 -11.35 16.51
CA PRO A 121 -7.39 -11.81 17.84
C PRO A 121 -8.21 -10.80 18.66
N ASN A 122 -8.33 -9.54 18.24
CA ASN A 122 -9.17 -8.52 18.89
C ASN A 122 -9.86 -7.70 17.80
N ILE A 123 -11.10 -8.02 17.42
CA ILE A 123 -11.73 -7.38 16.27
C ILE A 123 -12.27 -5.99 16.65
N TYR A 124 -11.73 -4.97 15.99
CA TYR A 124 -12.09 -3.56 16.18
C TYR A 124 -12.69 -2.94 14.92
N ALA A 125 -13.79 -2.21 15.07
CA ALA A 125 -14.30 -1.29 14.04
C ALA A 125 -15.30 -0.29 14.66
N HIS A 126 -15.13 1.00 14.41
CA HIS A 126 -15.94 2.07 15.01
C HIS A 126 -16.49 3.09 14.00
N PHE A 127 -15.98 3.17 12.78
CA PHE A 127 -16.64 3.93 11.72
C PHE A 127 -17.85 3.14 11.19
N ILE A 128 -19.02 3.77 11.23
CA ILE A 128 -20.33 3.17 10.88
C ILE A 128 -21.04 3.90 9.71
N LYS A 129 -20.31 4.77 9.01
CA LYS A 129 -20.83 5.61 7.93
C LYS A 129 -19.94 5.38 6.71
N ASN A 130 -20.52 4.76 5.68
CA ASN A 130 -19.84 4.58 4.40
C ASN A 130 -19.37 5.90 3.81
N ASP A 131 -18.42 5.85 2.89
CA ASP A 131 -17.91 7.01 2.14
C ASP A 131 -17.34 8.06 3.11
N THR A 132 -16.34 7.62 3.87
CA THR A 132 -15.59 8.38 4.87
C THR A 132 -14.17 7.83 4.91
N PHE A 133 -13.23 8.54 5.55
CA PHE A 133 -11.87 8.01 5.74
C PHE A 133 -11.90 6.77 6.66
N ILE A 134 -11.79 5.56 6.11
CA ILE A 134 -11.81 4.32 6.90
C ILE A 134 -10.39 3.95 7.32
N CYS A 135 -9.40 4.25 6.48
CA CYS A 135 -7.94 4.21 6.72
C CYS A 135 -7.41 4.99 7.96
N TYR A 136 -8.28 5.55 8.81
CA TYR A 136 -7.95 5.99 10.18
C TYR A 136 -8.29 4.95 11.27
N GLU A 137 -8.77 3.76 10.91
CA GLU A 137 -8.85 2.58 11.78
C GLU A 137 -8.37 1.31 11.04
N SER A 138 -8.41 0.14 11.70
CA SER A 138 -7.95 -1.10 11.07
C SER A 138 -8.97 -1.62 10.05
N ASP A 139 -8.50 -1.84 8.82
CA ASP A 139 -9.34 -2.15 7.67
C ASP A 139 -8.66 -3.14 6.70
N PHE A 140 -9.29 -3.30 5.53
CA PHE A 140 -8.72 -3.98 4.38
C PHE A 140 -9.06 -3.19 3.10
N GLU A 141 -8.11 -3.11 2.19
CA GLU A 141 -8.19 -2.28 0.98
C GLU A 141 -8.02 -3.18 -0.26
N ILE A 142 -8.93 -3.08 -1.24
CA ILE A 142 -8.77 -3.68 -2.58
C ILE A 142 -8.37 -2.58 -3.56
N PHE A 143 -7.20 -2.74 -4.19
CA PHE A 143 -6.72 -1.86 -5.26
C PHE A 143 -6.86 -2.55 -6.62
N ILE A 144 -7.39 -1.83 -7.62
CA ILE A 144 -7.61 -2.34 -8.99
C ILE A 144 -7.22 -1.27 -10.02
N ASP A 145 -6.10 -1.47 -10.70
CA ASP A 145 -5.84 -0.89 -12.03
C ASP A 145 -6.43 -1.87 -13.07
N VAL A 146 -7.32 -1.33 -13.90
CA VAL A 146 -8.42 -2.06 -14.54
C VAL A 146 -8.00 -2.80 -15.80
N ASP A 147 -7.14 -2.21 -16.64
CA ASP A 147 -6.55 -2.88 -17.81
C ASP A 147 -5.01 -3.01 -17.74
N GLY A 148 -4.42 -2.61 -16.61
CA GLY A 148 -3.03 -2.88 -16.27
C GLY A 148 -2.02 -1.87 -16.84
N ASP A 149 -2.49 -0.76 -17.41
CA ASP A 149 -1.67 0.23 -18.10
C ASP A 149 -0.84 1.12 -17.15
N ALA A 150 -1.11 1.06 -15.84
CA ALA A 150 -0.48 1.87 -14.80
C ALA A 150 -0.70 3.38 -14.97
N ARG A 151 -1.94 3.80 -15.29
CA ARG A 151 -2.34 5.22 -15.39
C ARG A 151 -3.53 5.62 -14.53
N ASP A 152 -4.50 4.75 -14.25
CA ASP A 152 -5.58 5.01 -13.29
C ASP A 152 -6.00 3.75 -12.50
N TYR A 153 -6.71 3.95 -11.37
CA TYR A 153 -7.10 2.84 -10.48
C TYR A 153 -8.36 3.14 -9.65
N VAL A 154 -8.90 2.07 -9.08
CA VAL A 154 -9.92 2.02 -8.03
C VAL A 154 -9.29 1.56 -6.72
N GLU A 155 -9.79 2.10 -5.62
CA GLU A 155 -9.52 1.67 -4.25
C GLU A 155 -10.86 1.51 -3.51
N ILE A 156 -10.97 0.42 -2.75
CA ILE A 156 -12.17 0.06 -1.97
C ILE A 156 -11.69 -0.32 -0.56
N GLU A 157 -11.82 0.60 0.39
CA GLU A 157 -11.54 0.41 1.82
C GLU A 157 -12.77 -0.18 2.53
N TYR A 158 -12.57 -1.12 3.48
CA TYR A 158 -13.64 -1.51 4.43
C TYR A 158 -13.12 -2.11 5.74
N ASN A 159 -13.85 -1.81 6.82
CA ASN A 159 -13.55 -2.29 8.16
C ASN A 159 -14.26 -3.62 8.52
N ALA A 160 -13.94 -4.17 9.69
CA ALA A 160 -14.45 -5.44 10.18
C ALA A 160 -15.97 -5.50 10.49
N ILE A 161 -16.74 -4.43 10.18
CA ILE A 161 -18.22 -4.42 10.23
C ILE A 161 -18.85 -4.07 8.87
N GLY A 162 -18.07 -4.07 7.78
CA GLY A 162 -18.58 -3.84 6.43
C GLY A 162 -19.03 -2.40 6.16
N THR A 163 -18.58 -1.44 6.96
CA THR A 163 -18.58 -0.03 6.53
C THR A 163 -17.49 0.10 5.49
N PHE A 164 -17.79 0.73 4.35
CA PHE A 164 -16.89 0.82 3.20
C PHE A 164 -16.76 2.22 2.63
N TRP A 165 -15.70 2.47 1.88
CA TRP A 165 -15.49 3.65 1.06
C TRP A 165 -14.91 3.20 -0.28
N ASP A 166 -15.55 3.58 -1.38
CA ASP A 166 -15.02 3.39 -2.73
C ASP A 166 -14.59 4.71 -3.35
N VAL A 167 -13.51 4.65 -4.14
CA VAL A 167 -12.88 5.81 -4.76
C VAL A 167 -12.14 5.40 -6.04
N THR A 168 -12.11 6.31 -7.02
CA THR A 168 -11.28 6.16 -8.21
C THR A 168 -10.39 7.37 -8.44
N TYR A 169 -9.18 7.15 -8.97
CA TYR A 169 -8.18 8.18 -9.20
C TYR A 169 -7.65 8.10 -10.63
N ALA A 170 -7.75 9.21 -11.38
CA ALA A 170 -7.29 9.32 -12.77
C ALA A 170 -5.75 9.42 -12.95
N LYS A 171 -5.00 9.18 -11.86
CA LYS A 171 -3.55 8.99 -11.73
C LYS A 171 -3.24 8.60 -10.28
N GLU A 172 -2.00 8.23 -9.96
CA GLU A 172 -1.59 7.97 -8.59
C GLU A 172 -1.81 9.18 -7.67
N LEU A 173 -2.24 8.92 -6.42
CA LEU A 173 -2.43 9.95 -5.41
C LEU A 173 -1.15 10.79 -5.20
N ASP A 174 0.01 10.13 -5.09
CA ASP A 174 1.32 10.78 -4.94
C ASP A 174 1.75 11.59 -6.18
N LYS A 175 1.27 11.22 -7.38
CA LYS A 175 1.42 12.03 -8.61
C LYS A 175 0.41 13.20 -8.66
N GLY A 176 -0.25 13.50 -7.53
CA GLY A 176 -1.15 14.64 -7.34
C GLY A 176 -2.53 14.43 -7.94
N ALA A 177 -3.11 13.24 -7.75
CA ALA A 177 -4.51 12.99 -8.07
C ALA A 177 -5.44 13.73 -7.09
N LEU A 178 -6.68 13.98 -7.53
CA LEU A 178 -7.80 14.16 -6.62
C LEU A 178 -8.61 12.87 -6.62
N PRO A 179 -8.97 12.30 -5.46
CA PRO A 179 -9.93 11.20 -5.40
C PRO A 179 -11.25 11.64 -6.02
N LYS A 180 -11.89 10.74 -6.78
CA LYS A 180 -13.29 10.85 -7.17
C LYS A 180 -14.11 9.91 -6.29
N SER A 181 -14.84 10.50 -5.37
CA SER A 181 -15.75 9.87 -4.42
C SER A 181 -16.65 10.94 -3.78
N PHE A 182 -17.30 10.63 -2.67
CA PHE A 182 -18.41 11.40 -2.11
C PHE A 182 -18.14 12.89 -1.85
N SER A 183 -19.21 13.69 -1.97
CA SER A 183 -19.19 15.16 -2.13
C SER A 183 -18.69 16.01 -0.94
N TRP A 184 -18.11 15.40 0.08
CA TRP A 184 -17.51 16.12 1.23
C TRP A 184 -16.02 16.44 1.00
N ILE A 185 -15.34 15.73 0.09
CA ILE A 185 -13.98 16.09 -0.34
C ILE A 185 -14.07 17.31 -1.27
N THR A 186 -13.30 18.36 -0.96
CA THR A 186 -13.33 19.61 -1.75
C THR A 186 -12.74 19.37 -3.13
N ASN A 187 -13.52 19.69 -4.17
CA ASN A 187 -13.22 19.45 -5.60
C ASN A 187 -13.18 17.96 -6.02
N SER A 188 -13.70 17.04 -5.21
CA SER A 188 -14.00 15.68 -5.67
C SER A 188 -15.25 15.67 -6.57
N GLU A 189 -15.23 14.86 -7.62
CA GLU A 189 -16.42 14.48 -8.38
C GLU A 189 -17.09 13.27 -7.70
N PRO A 190 -18.39 13.33 -7.35
CA PRO A 190 -19.12 12.19 -6.79
C PRO A 190 -19.10 10.98 -7.72
N TRP A 191 -18.70 9.83 -7.17
CA TRP A 191 -18.58 8.55 -7.85
C TRP A 191 -18.74 7.43 -6.82
N ASP A 192 -19.43 6.36 -7.20
CA ASP A 192 -19.61 5.12 -6.42
C ASP A 192 -19.43 3.91 -7.38
N MET A 193 -18.94 2.77 -6.89
CA MET A 193 -18.77 1.54 -7.69
C MET A 193 -20.13 0.84 -7.90
N LYS A 194 -20.84 1.24 -8.95
CA LYS A 194 -22.20 0.78 -9.29
C LYS A 194 -22.34 -0.74 -9.22
N GLY A 195 -23.25 -1.21 -8.37
CA GLY A 195 -23.62 -2.63 -8.29
C GLY A 195 -22.59 -3.52 -7.60
N MET A 196 -21.53 -2.96 -6.99
CA MET A 196 -20.70 -3.69 -6.04
C MET A 196 -21.56 -4.23 -4.90
N LEU A 197 -21.27 -5.45 -4.47
CA LEU A 197 -21.77 -6.01 -3.20
C LEU A 197 -20.57 -6.30 -2.31
N LEU A 198 -20.70 -6.01 -1.02
CA LEU A 198 -19.74 -6.33 0.02
C LEU A 198 -20.48 -6.97 1.19
N ALA A 199 -19.93 -8.05 1.74
CA ALA A 199 -20.34 -8.64 3.00
C ALA A 199 -19.11 -8.92 3.87
N VAL A 200 -19.22 -8.63 5.16
CA VAL A 200 -18.15 -8.84 6.15
C VAL A 200 -18.72 -9.62 7.34
N ARG A 201 -17.99 -10.63 7.80
CA ARG A 201 -18.39 -11.53 8.90
C ARG A 201 -17.25 -11.71 9.88
N ALA A 202 -17.41 -11.15 11.08
CA ALA A 202 -16.55 -11.48 12.21
C ALA A 202 -16.74 -12.95 12.66
N ASP A 203 -15.64 -13.62 12.99
CA ASP A 203 -15.59 -14.92 13.66
C ASP A 203 -15.00 -14.71 15.07
N GLY A 204 -15.83 -14.06 15.89
CA GLY A 204 -15.42 -13.36 17.11
C GLY A 204 -16.50 -12.38 17.60
N THR A 205 -16.17 -11.50 18.54
CA THR A 205 -17.09 -10.45 19.04
C THR A 205 -16.52 -9.03 18.92
N VAL A 206 -16.95 -8.32 17.86
CA VAL A 206 -16.45 -6.98 17.52
C VAL A 206 -16.59 -6.00 18.69
N ASN A 207 -15.50 -5.27 18.97
CA ASN A 207 -15.36 -4.30 20.05
C ASN A 207 -15.57 -4.88 21.47
N TYR A 208 -15.12 -6.11 21.71
CA TYR A 208 -15.07 -6.74 23.03
C TYR A 208 -13.63 -7.25 23.34
N PRO A 209 -13.11 -7.10 24.58
CA PRO A 209 -11.73 -7.47 24.92
C PRO A 209 -11.56 -8.61 25.92
N LEU A 210 -12.66 -9.25 26.35
CA LEU A 210 -12.64 -10.21 27.46
C LEU A 210 -12.62 -11.67 27.00
N ASP A 211 -12.70 -11.88 25.69
CA ASP A 211 -12.40 -13.12 24.97
C ASP A 211 -11.17 -12.91 24.06
N LYS A 212 -11.06 -13.71 22.99
CA LYS A 212 -10.04 -13.60 21.94
C LYS A 212 -10.64 -14.19 20.68
N ASP A 213 -10.63 -13.42 19.61
CA ASP A 213 -11.25 -13.76 18.35
C ASP A 213 -10.35 -14.67 17.49
N GLU A 214 -10.90 -15.25 16.43
CA GLU A 214 -10.08 -15.91 15.39
C GLU A 214 -9.79 -14.95 14.23
N GLY A 215 -10.75 -14.09 13.87
CA GLY A 215 -10.57 -13.07 12.84
C GLY A 215 -11.86 -12.72 12.12
N TRP A 216 -11.76 -12.15 10.93
CA TRP A 216 -12.92 -11.82 10.11
C TRP A 216 -12.75 -12.19 8.64
N TYR A 217 -13.89 -12.44 8.01
CA TYR A 217 -14.03 -12.81 6.61
C TYR A 217 -14.68 -11.68 5.83
N TYR A 218 -14.35 -11.57 4.55
CA TYR A 218 -15.09 -10.71 3.62
C TYR A 218 -15.40 -11.46 2.33
N GLU A 219 -16.46 -11.02 1.65
CA GLU A 219 -16.75 -11.32 0.25
C GLU A 219 -17.15 -10.03 -0.45
N CYS A 220 -16.64 -9.83 -1.67
CA CYS A 220 -16.91 -8.68 -2.52
C CYS A 220 -17.11 -9.15 -3.97
N SER A 221 -18.19 -8.70 -4.61
CA SER A 221 -18.43 -8.89 -6.05
C SER A 221 -18.49 -7.54 -6.74
N ILE A 222 -17.76 -7.39 -7.85
CA ILE A 222 -17.78 -6.18 -8.67
C ILE A 222 -18.26 -6.54 -10.09
N PRO A 223 -19.33 -5.91 -10.60
CA PRO A 223 -19.79 -6.16 -11.96
C PRO A 223 -18.75 -5.75 -13.00
N TRP A 224 -18.50 -6.61 -13.99
CA TRP A 224 -17.61 -6.30 -15.11
C TRP A 224 -18.05 -5.05 -15.88
N SER A 225 -19.37 -4.81 -15.96
CA SER A 225 -19.92 -3.59 -16.58
C SER A 225 -19.42 -2.30 -15.92
N SER A 226 -19.16 -2.33 -14.61
CA SER A 226 -18.78 -1.15 -13.83
C SER A 226 -17.27 -0.92 -13.85
N LEU A 227 -16.47 -2.00 -13.80
CA LEU A 227 -15.02 -1.92 -14.02
C LEU A 227 -14.70 -1.48 -15.46
N GLN A 228 -15.43 -2.00 -16.46
CA GLN A 228 -15.19 -1.66 -17.86
C GLN A 228 -15.51 -0.18 -18.21
N GLU A 229 -16.26 0.56 -17.36
CA GLU A 229 -16.40 2.03 -17.51
C GLU A 229 -15.09 2.79 -17.24
N LEU A 230 -14.10 2.16 -16.59
CA LEU A 230 -12.83 2.75 -16.18
C LEU A 230 -11.63 2.28 -17.03
N SER A 231 -11.84 1.37 -17.99
CA SER A 231 -10.78 0.92 -18.88
C SER A 231 -10.44 2.00 -19.91
N LEU A 232 -9.18 2.43 -19.95
CA LEU A 232 -8.69 3.43 -20.90
C LEU A 232 -8.32 2.83 -22.26
N SER A 233 -8.02 1.53 -22.31
CA SER A 233 -7.85 0.78 -23.57
C SER A 233 -9.17 0.47 -24.27
N GLY A 234 -10.25 0.22 -23.51
CA GLY A 234 -11.53 -0.25 -24.02
C GLY A 234 -11.54 -1.73 -24.43
N ASP A 235 -10.48 -2.48 -24.16
CA ASP A 235 -10.42 -3.93 -24.41
C ASP A 235 -11.28 -4.70 -23.41
N LYS A 236 -11.94 -5.78 -23.87
CA LYS A 236 -12.82 -6.61 -23.02
C LYS A 236 -12.00 -7.30 -21.92
N LEU A 237 -12.39 -7.12 -20.66
CA LEU A 237 -11.66 -7.68 -19.51
C LEU A 237 -12.11 -9.10 -19.14
N ASN A 238 -13.41 -9.41 -19.22
CA ASN A 238 -13.95 -10.72 -18.86
C ASN A 238 -13.75 -11.76 -20.00
N GLN A 239 -12.50 -12.11 -20.31
CA GLN A 239 -12.13 -13.11 -21.31
C GLN A 239 -10.77 -13.77 -21.02
N ASN A 240 -10.53 -14.96 -21.58
CA ASN A 240 -9.28 -15.70 -21.38
C ASN A 240 -8.02 -14.88 -21.77
N GLY A 241 -7.04 -14.82 -20.87
CA GLY A 241 -5.74 -14.17 -21.10
C GLY A 241 -5.74 -12.65 -20.95
N ALA A 242 -6.89 -12.01 -20.75
CA ALA A 242 -6.93 -10.63 -20.29
C ALA A 242 -6.36 -10.55 -18.86
N SER A 243 -5.74 -9.41 -18.51
CA SER A 243 -5.03 -9.23 -17.25
C SER A 243 -5.28 -7.88 -16.63
N MET A 244 -5.36 -7.83 -15.30
CA MET A 244 -5.53 -6.63 -14.49
C MET A 244 -4.34 -6.47 -13.53
N ARG A 245 -4.19 -5.28 -12.96
CA ARG A 245 -3.28 -5.03 -11.84
C ARG A 245 -4.09 -4.91 -10.57
N VAL A 246 -3.91 -5.85 -9.65
CA VAL A 246 -4.67 -5.92 -8.41
C VAL A 246 -3.70 -5.96 -7.23
N ASN A 247 -4.03 -5.25 -6.17
CA ASN A 247 -3.38 -5.45 -4.89
C ASN A 247 -4.38 -5.49 -3.74
N PHE A 248 -3.93 -6.05 -2.63
CA PHE A 248 -4.69 -6.15 -1.39
C PHE A 248 -3.83 -5.60 -0.27
N SER A 249 -4.44 -4.88 0.65
CA SER A 249 -3.79 -4.29 1.80
C SER A 249 -4.62 -4.50 3.06
N ARG A 250 -3.94 -4.46 4.20
CA ARG A 250 -4.52 -4.42 5.54
C ARG A 250 -3.76 -3.34 6.29
N VAL A 251 -4.42 -2.22 6.61
CA VAL A 251 -3.84 -1.21 7.48
C VAL A 251 -4.03 -1.71 8.92
N GLN A 252 -2.98 -2.29 9.52
CA GLN A 252 -3.08 -2.74 10.91
C GLN A 252 -2.76 -1.58 11.86
N TYR A 253 -3.77 -1.04 12.53
CA TYR A 253 -3.57 -0.10 13.62
C TYR A 253 -3.34 -0.79 14.95
N ASN A 254 -2.36 -0.27 15.69
CA ASN A 254 -2.20 -0.56 17.11
C ASN A 254 -3.17 0.34 17.90
N ILE A 255 -4.11 -0.30 18.60
CA ILE A 255 -5.12 0.33 19.46
C ILE A 255 -4.67 0.22 20.94
N LYS A 256 -5.22 1.06 21.81
CA LYS A 256 -4.84 1.15 23.23
C LYS A 256 -5.40 -0.05 24.02
N GLU A 257 -4.59 -0.61 24.91
CA GLU A 257 -4.97 -1.73 25.81
C GLU A 257 -5.94 -1.31 26.94
N ASP A 258 -6.15 0.00 27.16
CA ASP A 258 -7.04 0.52 28.21
C ASP A 258 -8.53 0.42 27.82
N TRP A 259 -9.32 -0.30 28.63
CA TRP A 259 -10.75 -0.51 28.38
C TRP A 259 -11.69 0.08 29.46
N PRO A 260 -12.88 0.59 29.06
CA PRO A 260 -13.35 0.71 27.68
C PRO A 260 -12.63 1.81 26.89
N ILE A 261 -12.50 1.61 25.58
CA ILE A 261 -11.90 2.61 24.68
C ILE A 261 -12.83 3.83 24.62
N VAL A 262 -12.46 4.84 25.41
CA VAL A 262 -13.10 6.17 25.44
C VAL A 262 -12.48 7.16 24.46
N ASP A 263 -11.36 6.77 23.85
CA ASP A 263 -10.56 7.56 22.90
C ASP A 263 -10.02 6.61 21.83
N TRP A 264 -10.71 6.59 20.69
CA TRP A 264 -10.41 5.75 19.52
C TRP A 264 -9.22 6.27 18.69
N SER A 265 -8.50 7.29 19.17
CA SER A 265 -7.27 7.77 18.50
C SER A 265 -6.26 6.64 18.34
N PRO A 266 -5.93 6.20 17.09
CA PRO A 266 -4.96 5.15 16.86
C PRO A 266 -3.55 5.53 17.34
N VAL A 267 -2.71 4.53 17.64
CA VAL A 267 -1.31 4.75 18.06
C VAL A 267 -0.36 4.80 16.85
N LYS A 268 -0.44 3.80 15.96
CA LYS A 268 0.35 3.69 14.73
C LYS A 268 -0.27 2.63 13.80
N ALA A 269 -0.41 2.94 12.51
CA ALA A 269 -0.69 1.98 11.44
C ALA A 269 0.58 1.33 10.88
N VAL A 270 0.45 0.11 10.37
CA VAL A 270 1.38 -0.50 9.40
C VAL A 270 0.64 -1.30 8.35
N ASP A 271 1.02 -1.08 7.10
CA ASP A 271 0.33 -1.60 5.93
C ASP A 271 0.95 -2.95 5.53
N TRP A 272 0.12 -3.98 5.45
CA TRP A 272 0.53 -5.34 5.08
C TRP A 272 -0.18 -5.75 3.78
N LEU A 273 0.59 -5.97 2.71
CA LEU A 273 0.04 -6.14 1.36
C LEU A 273 0.32 -7.50 0.73
N TRP A 274 -0.51 -7.88 -0.24
CA TRP A 274 -0.27 -9.07 -1.06
C TRP A 274 0.97 -8.88 -1.95
N SER A 275 0.99 -7.93 -2.88
CA SER A 275 2.21 -7.56 -3.59
C SER A 275 2.91 -6.43 -2.82
N PRO A 276 4.16 -6.62 -2.33
CA PRO A 276 4.88 -5.55 -1.66
C PRO A 276 5.29 -4.47 -2.66
N LEU A 277 5.24 -3.20 -2.23
CA LEU A 277 5.45 -2.04 -3.10
C LEU A 277 6.89 -1.51 -3.03
N LEU A 278 7.71 -2.08 -2.13
CA LEU A 278 9.12 -1.72 -1.87
C LEU A 278 9.34 -0.30 -1.30
N THR A 279 8.31 0.54 -1.27
CA THR A 279 8.25 1.85 -0.62
C THR A 279 7.06 1.89 0.34
N TYR A 280 7.14 2.69 1.41
CA TYR A 280 6.03 2.95 2.34
C TYR A 280 5.03 3.96 1.73
N ARG A 281 4.44 3.59 0.58
CA ARG A 281 3.48 4.35 -0.23
C ARG A 281 2.52 3.34 -0.87
N ALA A 282 1.23 3.35 -0.51
CA ALA A 282 0.26 2.36 -0.97
C ALA A 282 -0.06 2.45 -2.48
N HIS A 283 -0.10 3.66 -3.02
CA HIS A 283 -0.61 3.93 -4.37
C HIS A 283 0.48 3.89 -5.47
N VAL A 284 1.28 2.81 -5.54
CA VAL A 284 2.33 2.62 -6.58
C VAL A 284 1.90 1.53 -7.56
N ILE A 285 1.02 1.91 -8.48
CA ILE A 285 0.28 1.00 -9.37
C ILE A 285 1.18 0.17 -10.30
N GLU A 286 2.40 0.65 -10.63
CA GLU A 286 3.37 -0.14 -11.39
C GLU A 286 3.83 -1.42 -10.66
N THR A 287 3.69 -1.48 -9.33
CA THR A 287 4.15 -2.59 -8.46
C THR A 287 3.03 -3.52 -7.95
N PHE A 288 1.77 -3.22 -8.29
CA PHE A 288 0.62 -4.08 -7.99
C PHE A 288 0.75 -5.47 -8.62
N GLY A 289 0.16 -6.47 -7.95
CA GLY A 289 0.15 -7.84 -8.41
C GLY A 289 -0.61 -8.01 -9.72
N ARG A 290 -0.32 -9.09 -10.47
CA ARG A 290 -0.93 -9.36 -11.77
C ARG A 290 -1.98 -10.46 -11.68
N VAL A 291 -3.21 -10.10 -12.02
CA VAL A 291 -4.37 -10.98 -12.14
C VAL A 291 -4.54 -11.34 -13.63
N ILE A 292 -4.80 -12.62 -13.94
CA ILE A 292 -5.03 -13.09 -15.32
C ILE A 292 -6.26 -13.99 -15.37
N MET A 293 -7.21 -13.71 -16.26
CA MET A 293 -8.44 -14.51 -16.37
C MET A 293 -8.20 -15.79 -17.20
N SER A 294 -8.67 -16.93 -16.69
CA SER A 294 -8.74 -18.22 -17.38
C SER A 294 -10.19 -18.66 -17.53
N GLU A 295 -10.59 -19.13 -18.72
CA GLU A 295 -11.90 -19.76 -18.96
C GLU A 295 -12.01 -21.17 -18.38
N ARG A 296 -10.93 -21.70 -17.77
CA ARG A 296 -11.02 -22.93 -16.97
C ARG A 296 -11.72 -22.64 -15.65
N THR A 297 -12.55 -23.56 -15.20
CA THR A 297 -13.19 -23.46 -13.87
C THR A 297 -12.24 -23.88 -12.75
N VAL A 298 -12.49 -23.39 -11.53
CA VAL A 298 -11.72 -23.65 -10.30
C VAL A 298 -11.47 -25.13 -9.97
N VAL A 299 -12.28 -26.06 -10.50
CA VAL A 299 -12.10 -27.52 -10.31
C VAL A 299 -11.32 -28.21 -11.43
N GLN A 300 -10.92 -27.48 -12.48
CA GLN A 300 -10.09 -28.02 -13.56
C GLN A 300 -8.60 -27.92 -13.23
N THR A 301 -7.78 -28.69 -13.96
CA THR A 301 -6.32 -28.62 -13.83
C THR A 301 -5.80 -27.23 -14.22
N LYS A 302 -4.95 -26.64 -13.37
CA LYS A 302 -4.28 -25.34 -13.53
C LYS A 302 -3.89 -25.00 -14.97
N ASP A 303 -4.06 -23.73 -15.32
CA ASP A 303 -3.66 -23.19 -16.61
C ASP A 303 -2.17 -22.85 -16.66
N TRP A 304 -1.35 -23.90 -16.75
CA TRP A 304 0.11 -23.79 -16.74
C TRP A 304 0.72 -22.85 -17.80
N GLU A 305 -0.04 -22.44 -18.82
CA GLU A 305 0.38 -21.37 -19.74
C GLU A 305 0.24 -19.99 -19.07
N LEU A 306 -0.94 -19.68 -18.53
CA LEU A 306 -1.22 -18.42 -17.82
C LEU A 306 -0.44 -18.30 -16.51
N GLU A 307 -0.33 -19.39 -15.73
CA GLU A 307 0.48 -19.46 -14.49
C GLU A 307 1.96 -19.08 -14.74
N ASN A 308 2.47 -19.30 -15.96
CA ASN A 308 3.85 -18.98 -16.35
C ASN A 308 3.98 -17.76 -17.30
N ALA A 309 2.88 -17.03 -17.57
CA ALA A 309 2.85 -15.98 -18.60
C ALA A 309 3.80 -14.80 -18.31
N PHE A 310 3.92 -14.38 -17.04
CA PHE A 310 4.84 -13.30 -16.64
C PHE A 310 6.16 -13.86 -16.12
N GLN A 311 7.09 -14.14 -17.04
CA GLN A 311 8.47 -14.48 -16.68
C GLN A 311 9.26 -13.23 -16.27
N PHE A 312 10.38 -13.43 -15.57
CA PHE A 312 11.33 -12.34 -15.35
C PHE A 312 11.92 -11.89 -16.69
N ILE A 313 11.93 -10.58 -16.92
CA ILE A 313 12.63 -9.96 -18.05
C ILE A 313 14.03 -9.59 -17.54
N ASP A 314 15.07 -9.99 -18.27
CA ASP A 314 16.44 -9.57 -17.98
C ASP A 314 16.55 -8.03 -18.05
N PRO A 315 17.31 -7.39 -17.14
CA PRO A 315 17.50 -5.94 -17.20
C PRO A 315 18.19 -5.53 -18.51
N PRO A 316 17.85 -4.38 -19.10
CA PRO A 316 18.43 -3.92 -20.37
C PRO A 316 19.95 -3.72 -20.26
N GLU A 317 20.66 -3.80 -21.38
CA GLU A 317 22.12 -3.58 -21.42
C GLU A 317 22.50 -2.25 -20.76
N ALA A 318 23.46 -2.31 -19.83
CA ALA A 318 23.92 -1.14 -19.09
C ALA A 318 24.38 -0.01 -20.02
N GLN A 319 23.84 1.19 -19.83
CA GLN A 319 24.13 2.33 -20.70
C GLN A 319 25.62 2.68 -20.73
N LYS A 320 26.07 3.15 -21.91
CA LYS A 320 27.46 3.58 -22.11
C LYS A 320 27.71 4.87 -21.34
N LYS A 321 28.59 4.81 -20.34
CA LYS A 321 28.90 5.93 -19.45
C LYS A 321 29.23 7.24 -20.20
N PRO A 322 28.86 8.40 -19.64
CA PRO A 322 29.22 9.70 -20.19
C PRO A 322 30.72 9.83 -20.50
N LYS A 323 31.04 10.58 -21.55
CA LYS A 323 32.44 11.02 -21.76
C LYS A 323 32.68 12.21 -20.85
N ILE A 324 33.79 12.25 -20.12
CA ILE A 324 34.14 13.40 -19.27
C ILE A 324 34.08 14.69 -20.12
N GLY A 325 33.21 15.62 -19.73
CA GLY A 325 32.90 16.84 -20.51
C GLY A 325 31.74 16.74 -21.52
N SER A 326 30.94 15.67 -21.54
CA SER A 326 29.73 15.58 -22.39
C SER A 326 28.53 16.39 -21.88
N MET A 327 28.54 16.78 -20.59
CA MET A 327 27.48 17.56 -19.96
C MET A 327 27.11 18.80 -20.78
N LYS A 328 25.81 19.04 -20.97
CA LYS A 328 25.31 20.24 -21.64
C LYS A 328 25.21 21.37 -20.64
N LYS A 329 25.75 22.53 -21.01
CA LYS A 329 25.39 23.78 -20.37
C LYS A 329 23.95 24.12 -20.73
N ILE A 330 23.05 24.06 -19.76
CA ILE A 330 21.77 24.74 -19.81
C ILE A 330 22.03 26.19 -19.41
N LYS A 331 21.46 27.14 -20.16
CA LYS A 331 21.65 28.55 -19.83
C LYS A 331 20.75 28.95 -18.67
N GLY A 332 21.21 29.90 -17.86
CA GLY A 332 20.36 30.58 -16.92
C GLY A 332 19.26 31.37 -17.63
N GLY A 333 18.07 31.42 -17.03
CA GLY A 333 16.87 32.03 -17.59
C GLY A 333 15.62 31.58 -16.85
N SER A 334 14.47 32.12 -17.27
CA SER A 334 13.17 31.57 -16.92
C SER A 334 12.77 30.47 -17.89
N TYR A 335 12.21 29.40 -17.34
CA TYR A 335 11.66 28.26 -18.07
C TYR A 335 10.24 28.00 -17.58
N ALA A 336 9.31 27.77 -18.51
CA ALA A 336 8.03 27.18 -18.15
C ALA A 336 8.27 25.76 -17.64
N ILE A 337 7.72 25.44 -16.47
CA ILE A 337 7.45 24.07 -16.06
C ILE A 337 5.96 23.88 -16.28
N GLY A 338 5.58 23.03 -17.23
CA GLY A 338 4.20 22.62 -17.48
C GLY A 338 3.20 23.70 -17.94
N PRO A 339 2.02 23.27 -18.43
CA PRO A 339 1.76 21.91 -18.89
C PRO A 339 2.61 21.60 -20.15
N ASP A 340 2.71 20.33 -20.52
CA ASP A 340 3.08 19.99 -21.90
C ASP A 340 1.85 20.23 -22.78
N ASP A 341 2.03 20.86 -23.95
CA ASP A 341 0.93 21.09 -24.90
C ASP A 341 0.40 19.75 -25.49
N GLU A 342 1.16 18.65 -25.36
CA GLU A 342 0.76 17.29 -25.75
C GLU A 342 0.36 16.39 -24.55
N ASP A 343 0.20 16.91 -23.32
CA ASP A 343 -0.30 16.16 -22.14
C ASP A 343 -1.83 16.31 -21.95
N PRO A 344 -2.67 15.36 -22.43
CA PRO A 344 -4.12 15.44 -22.29
C PRO A 344 -4.61 15.15 -20.86
N SER A 345 -3.74 14.69 -19.95
CA SER A 345 -4.11 14.44 -18.54
C SER A 345 -4.00 15.68 -17.66
N GLY A 346 -3.25 16.70 -18.11
CA GLY A 346 -2.96 17.89 -17.31
C GLY A 346 -2.18 17.58 -16.02
N ALA A 347 -1.48 16.45 -15.96
CA ALA A 347 -0.73 16.04 -14.77
C ALA A 347 0.53 16.89 -14.56
N SER A 348 1.05 17.50 -15.62
CA SER A 348 2.22 18.38 -15.63
C SER A 348 1.97 19.69 -14.86
N PRO A 349 2.67 19.98 -13.75
CA PRO A 349 2.39 21.16 -12.92
C PRO A 349 2.78 22.46 -13.64
N GLN A 350 1.85 23.41 -13.74
CA GLN A 350 2.05 24.69 -14.44
C GLN A 350 2.72 25.77 -13.57
N GLY A 351 3.80 26.37 -14.09
CA GLY A 351 4.54 27.46 -13.45
C GLY A 351 5.74 27.96 -14.25
N GLU A 352 6.49 28.89 -13.69
CA GLU A 352 7.73 29.44 -14.26
C GLU A 352 8.86 29.31 -13.23
N VAL A 353 9.98 28.67 -13.61
CA VAL A 353 11.18 28.57 -12.77
C VAL A 353 12.28 29.44 -13.36
N THR A 354 12.90 30.29 -12.53
CA THR A 354 14.13 31.01 -12.91
C THR A 354 15.33 30.29 -12.31
N ILE A 355 16.29 29.91 -13.15
CA ILE A 355 17.50 29.16 -12.78
C ILE A 355 18.76 29.84 -13.33
N GLU A 356 19.91 29.60 -12.67
CA GLU A 356 21.21 30.09 -13.14
C GLU A 356 21.81 29.20 -14.25
N ASP A 357 22.95 29.62 -14.80
CA ASP A 357 23.75 28.80 -15.72
C ASP A 357 24.22 27.50 -15.03
N PHE A 358 23.71 26.34 -15.46
CA PHE A 358 24.10 25.04 -14.90
C PHE A 358 24.50 24.03 -15.98
N TYR A 359 25.09 22.91 -15.56
CA TYR A 359 25.43 21.78 -16.42
C TYR A 359 24.62 20.55 -16.01
N ILE A 360 23.99 19.89 -16.98
CA ILE A 360 23.30 18.60 -16.83
C ILE A 360 24.01 17.56 -17.69
N ASP A 361 24.04 16.28 -17.29
CA ASP A 361 24.54 15.24 -18.17
C ASP A 361 23.52 14.86 -19.26
N CYS A 362 23.98 14.16 -20.30
CA CYS A 362 23.14 13.70 -21.41
C CYS A 362 22.60 12.27 -21.22
N TYR A 363 22.85 11.67 -20.06
CA TYR A 363 22.63 10.26 -19.76
C TYR A 363 21.96 10.16 -18.39
N GLU A 364 21.14 9.13 -18.23
CA GLU A 364 20.42 8.86 -16.99
C GLU A 364 21.42 8.48 -15.88
N VAL A 365 21.21 9.03 -14.68
CA VAL A 365 21.97 8.65 -13.49
C VAL A 365 21.22 7.49 -12.83
N THR A 366 21.86 6.33 -12.70
CA THR A 366 21.23 5.20 -12.02
C THR A 366 21.06 5.49 -10.53
N VAL A 367 20.02 4.93 -9.90
CA VAL A 367 19.77 5.08 -8.45
C VAL A 367 21.01 4.71 -7.62
N GLY A 368 21.76 3.69 -8.04
CA GLY A 368 23.02 3.32 -7.40
C GLY A 368 24.18 4.30 -7.59
N GLU A 369 24.23 5.03 -8.69
CA GLU A 369 25.19 6.14 -8.88
C GLU A 369 24.77 7.38 -8.08
N TYR A 370 23.46 7.63 -7.92
CA TYR A 370 22.93 8.69 -7.07
C TYR A 370 23.16 8.43 -5.57
N ALA A 371 22.80 7.24 -5.06
CA ALA A 371 23.09 6.82 -3.68
C ALA A 371 24.60 6.87 -3.39
N LYS A 372 25.45 6.44 -4.35
CA LYS A 372 26.91 6.57 -4.23
C LYS A 372 27.40 8.02 -4.19
N PHE A 373 26.75 8.94 -4.90
CA PHE A 373 27.05 10.37 -4.80
C PHE A 373 26.66 10.94 -3.43
N LEU A 374 25.47 10.60 -2.91
CA LEU A 374 25.03 11.00 -1.57
C LEU A 374 26.00 10.51 -0.48
N ASN A 375 26.40 9.24 -0.54
CA ASN A 375 27.35 8.60 0.37
C ASN A 375 28.80 9.11 0.25
N ALA A 376 29.13 9.84 -0.81
CA ALA A 376 30.41 10.54 -0.97
C ALA A 376 30.35 12.00 -0.46
N GLY A 377 29.15 12.49 -0.14
CA GLY A 377 28.89 13.81 0.44
C GLY A 377 29.03 13.84 1.96
N GLY A 378 28.76 15.00 2.55
CA GLY A 378 28.86 15.21 4.00
C GLY A 378 27.63 14.80 4.82
N HIS A 379 26.66 14.10 4.21
CA HIS A 379 25.32 13.80 4.74
C HIS A 379 24.61 15.06 5.28
N ASP A 380 23.86 15.74 4.42
CA ASP A 380 23.15 16.96 4.82
C ASP A 380 21.87 16.65 5.63
N LYS A 381 21.16 17.70 6.07
CA LYS A 381 19.94 17.59 6.88
C LYS A 381 18.72 16.95 6.17
N TYR A 382 18.84 16.59 4.90
CA TYR A 382 17.81 15.88 4.13
C TYR A 382 18.22 14.43 3.81
N TYR A 383 19.48 14.05 4.05
CA TYR A 383 19.96 12.68 3.92
C TYR A 383 19.33 11.79 5.00
N TRP A 384 18.71 10.68 4.57
CA TRP A 384 18.21 9.63 5.45
C TRP A 384 19.05 8.35 5.27
N GLU A 385 19.22 7.56 6.33
CA GLU A 385 20.07 6.36 6.30
C GLU A 385 19.64 5.33 5.24
N ASP A 386 18.35 5.25 4.91
CA ASP A 386 17.88 4.38 3.83
C ASP A 386 18.35 4.85 2.43
N MET A 387 18.58 6.16 2.22
CA MET A 387 19.22 6.67 0.99
C MET A 387 20.67 6.20 0.83
N ALA A 388 21.26 5.61 1.86
CA ALA A 388 22.56 4.97 1.76
C ALA A 388 22.56 3.74 0.85
N SER A 389 21.41 3.09 0.66
CA SER A 389 21.30 1.83 -0.09
C SER A 389 20.55 2.01 -1.41
N PRO A 390 21.07 1.53 -2.56
CA PRO A 390 20.42 1.70 -3.86
C PRO A 390 19.04 1.04 -3.98
N ASP A 391 18.78 -0.07 -3.29
CA ASP A 391 17.45 -0.72 -3.27
C ASP A 391 16.40 0.10 -2.47
N TRP A 392 16.81 1.22 -1.87
CA TRP A 392 16.07 1.99 -0.85
C TRP A 392 16.03 3.50 -1.14
N CYS A 393 16.69 3.94 -2.21
CA CYS A 393 16.95 5.34 -2.52
C CYS A 393 15.99 5.87 -3.60
N GLY A 394 14.68 5.80 -3.35
CA GLY A 394 13.62 6.22 -4.29
C GLY A 394 12.25 6.44 -3.66
#